data_AF-A0A2I1UC07-F1
#
_entry.id   AF-A0A2I1UC07-F1
#
_cell.length_a   1.000
_cell.length_b   1.000
_cell.length_c   1.000
_cell.angle_alpha   90.00
_cell.angle_beta   90.00
_cell.angle_gamma   90.00
#
_symmetry.space_group_name_H-M   'P 1'
#
loop_
_entity.id
_entity.type
_entity.pdbx_description
1 polymer ?
#
loop_
_entity_poly.entity_id
_entity_poly.type
_entity_poly.pdbx_seq_one_letter_code
_entity_poly.pdbx_strand_id
1 'polypeptide(L)' 'MINRYSLPEMANIWSEENKYRAWLEVEILADEAWAELGEIPKEDVALIREKAAEWAVEKNVRMNNH' A
#
# COMPACT_ATOMS: atom_id res chain seq x y z
N MET A 1 -11.14 0.93 14.69
CA MET A 1 -12.54 1.14 15.15
C MET A 1 -12.83 0.16 16.30
N ILE A 2 -13.72 0.48 17.25
CA ILE A 2 -14.02 -0.43 18.38
C ILE A 2 -14.81 -1.64 17.86
N ASN A 3 -14.22 -2.83 17.93
CA ASN A 3 -14.71 -4.07 17.33
C ASN A 3 -16.20 -4.38 17.64
N ARG A 4 -16.68 -3.99 18.83
CA ARG A 4 -18.07 -4.21 19.28
C ARG A 4 -19.14 -3.38 18.55
N TYR A 5 -18.77 -2.29 17.88
CA TYR A 5 -19.71 -1.39 17.18
C TYR A 5 -19.40 -1.24 15.69
N SER A 6 -18.45 -2.03 15.17
CA SER A 6 -17.95 -1.91 13.80
C SER A 6 -18.47 -3.08 12.98
N LEU A 7 -19.02 -2.82 11.80
CA LEU A 7 -19.18 -3.88 10.80
C LEU A 7 -17.78 -4.34 10.35
N PRO A 8 -17.55 -5.64 10.07
CA PRO A 8 -16.25 -6.16 9.64
C PRO A 8 -15.68 -5.40 8.43
N GLU A 9 -16.54 -5.05 7.48
CA GLU A 9 -16.15 -4.26 6.29
C GLU A 9 -15.61 -2.89 6.67
N MET A 10 -16.26 -2.21 7.62
CA MET A 10 -15.78 -0.91 8.12
C MET A 10 -14.51 -1.06 8.96
N ALA A 11 -14.41 -2.10 9.79
CA ALA A 11 -13.20 -2.37 10.54
C ALA A 11 -11.98 -2.58 9.62
N ASN A 12 -12.18 -3.22 8.45
CA ASN A 12 -11.14 -3.46 7.46
C ASN A 12 -10.69 -2.16 6.76
N ILE A 13 -11.62 -1.27 6.40
CA ILE A 13 -11.28 0.04 5.79
C ILE A 13 -10.42 0.88 6.73
N TRP A 14 -10.76 0.87 8.03
CA TRP A 14 -10.06 1.62 9.06
C TRP A 14 -8.96 0.81 9.76
N SER A 15 -8.55 -0.32 9.17
CA SER A 15 -7.44 -1.11 9.69
C SER A 15 -6.13 -0.37 9.46
N GLU A 16 -5.17 -0.56 10.38
CA GLU A 16 -3.83 0.01 10.23
C GLU A 16 -3.16 -0.49 8.93
N GLU A 17 -3.43 -1.72 8.51
CA GLU A 17 -2.92 -2.23 7.24
C GLU A 17 -3.46 -1.47 6.03
N ASN A 18 -4.78 -1.28 5.95
CA ASN A 18 -5.38 -0.54 4.84
C ASN A 18 -4.89 0.91 4.81
N LYS A 19 -4.65 1.52 5.97
CA LYS A 19 -4.00 2.82 6.10
C LYS A 19 -2.57 2.82 5.55
N TYR A 20 -1.72 1.85 5.93
CA TYR A 20 -0.36 1.75 5.38
C TYR A 20 -0.35 1.50 3.88
N ARG A 21 -1.29 0.67 3.36
CA ARG A 21 -1.44 0.46 1.91
C ARG A 21 -1.84 1.75 1.19
N ALA A 22 -2.77 2.52 1.75
CA ALA A 22 -3.19 3.79 1.17
C ALA A 22 -2.06 4.82 1.16
N TRP A 23 -1.25 4.89 2.22
CA TRP A 23 -0.07 5.76 2.25
C TRP A 23 0.97 5.35 1.22
N LEU A 24 1.28 4.05 1.13
CA LEU A 24 2.23 3.54 0.14
C LEU A 24 1.79 3.88 -1.29
N GLU A 25 0.50 3.77 -1.62
CA GLU A 25 0.00 4.14 -2.94
C GLU A 25 0.18 5.64 -3.22
N VAL A 26 -0.08 6.51 -2.24
CA VAL A 26 0.11 7.96 -2.40
C VAL A 26 1.57 8.31 -2.67
N GLU A 27 2.52 7.70 -1.96
CA GLU A 27 3.95 7.93 -2.17
C GLU A 27 4.41 7.45 -3.56
N ILE A 28 3.94 6.27 -4.01
CA ILE A 28 4.25 5.76 -5.36
C ILE A 28 3.73 6.72 -6.44
N LEU A 29 2.51 7.24 -6.27
CA LEU A 29 1.95 8.22 -7.21
C LEU A 29 2.73 9.55 -7.22
N ALA A 30 3.28 9.95 -6.07
CA ALA A 30 4.14 11.12 -5.99
C ALA A 30 5.46 10.89 -6.76
N ASP A 31 6.08 9.73 -6.58
CA ASP A 31 7.29 9.34 -7.32
C ASP A 31 7.02 9.22 -8.83
N GLU A 32 5.86 8.69 -9.24
CA GLU A 32 5.44 8.65 -10.65
C GLU A 32 5.36 10.05 -11.25
N ALA A 33 4.76 10.99 -10.54
CA ALA A 33 4.70 12.38 -10.97
C ALA A 33 6.11 13.01 -11.07
N TRP A 34 7.01 12.70 -10.14
CA TRP A 34 8.41 13.16 -10.20
C TRP A 34 9.18 12.55 -11.37
N ALA A 35 8.92 11.28 -11.71
CA ALA A 35 9.52 10.63 -12.87
C ALA A 35 8.99 11.18 -14.19
N GLU A 36 7.72 11.62 -14.23
CA GLU A 36 7.17 12.37 -15.37
C GLU A 36 7.81 13.75 -15.54
N LEU A 37 8.14 14.42 -14.42
CA LEU A 37 8.86 15.69 -14.42
C LEU A 37 10.35 15.55 -14.72
N GLY A 38 10.90 14.32 -14.67
CA GLY A 38 12.31 14.02 -14.95
C GLY A 38 13.25 14.21 -13.76
N GLU A 39 12.70 14.35 -12.54
CA GLU A 39 13.49 14.47 -11.31
C GLU A 39 14.10 13.12 -10.88
N ILE A 40 13.43 12.02 -11.20
CA ILE A 40 13.90 10.65 -10.94
C ILE A 40 13.75 9.75 -12.18
N PRO A 41 14.58 8.71 -12.33
CA PRO A 41 14.45 7.74 -13.43
C PRO A 41 13.13 6.95 -13.35
N LYS A 42 12.51 6.69 -14.51
CA LYS A 42 11.28 5.88 -14.57
C LYS A 42 11.52 4.42 -14.19
N GLU A 43 12.72 3.91 -14.41
CA GLU A 43 13.09 2.55 -14.02
C GLU A 43 13.05 2.36 -12.50
N ASP A 44 13.45 3.39 -11.74
CA ASP A 44 13.45 3.33 -10.28
C ASP A 44 12.02 3.27 -9.73
N VAL A 45 11.11 4.06 -10.30
CA VAL A 45 9.68 4.04 -9.92
C VAL A 45 9.03 2.70 -10.26
N ALA A 46 9.38 2.11 -11.41
CA ALA A 46 8.90 0.77 -11.77
C ALA A 46 9.36 -0.28 -10.74
N LEU A 47 10.62 -0.21 -10.29
CA LEU A 47 11.17 -1.10 -9.27
C LEU A 47 10.48 -0.90 -7.91
N ILE A 48 10.17 0.36 -7.54
CA ILE A 48 9.42 0.69 -6.32
C ILE A 48 8.04 0.05 -6.36
N ARG A 49 7.32 0.17 -7.50
CA ARG A 49 5.97 -0.40 -7.67
C ARG A 49 5.98 -1.93 -7.60
N GLU A 50 6.99 -2.58 -8.18
CA GLU A 50 7.17 -4.04 -8.09
C GLU A 50 7.37 -4.49 -6.65
N LYS A 51 8.32 -3.88 -5.93
CA LYS A 51 8.60 -4.23 -4.53
C LYS A 51 7.43 -3.94 -3.59
N ALA A 52 6.68 -2.87 -3.85
CA ALA A 52 5.47 -2.56 -3.11
C ALA A 52 4.40 -3.65 -3.28
N ALA A 53 4.25 -4.19 -4.49
CA ALA A 53 3.34 -5.29 -4.77
C ALA A 53 3.80 -6.59 -4.07
N GLU A 54 5.09 -6.92 -4.12
CA GLU A 54 5.66 -8.08 -3.41
C GLU A 54 5.42 -8.00 -1.90
N TRP A 55 5.69 -6.83 -1.30
CA TRP A 55 5.44 -6.60 0.13
C TRP A 55 3.97 -6.78 0.51
N ALA A 56 3.06 -6.26 -0.32
CA ALA A 56 1.62 -6.42 -0.11
C ALA A 56 1.18 -7.89 -0.20
N VAL A 57 1.77 -8.67 -1.12
CA VAL A 57 1.52 -10.11 -1.25
C VAL A 57 2.04 -10.86 -0.03
N GLU A 58 3.29 -10.61 0.39
CA GLU A 58 3.89 -11.26 1.56
C GLU A 58 3.06 -11.04 2.83
N LYS A 59 2.59 -9.81 3.05
CA LYS A 59 1.74 -9.51 4.20
C LYS A 59 0.41 -10.27 4.17
N ASN A 60 -0.26 -10.32 3.02
CA ASN A 60 -1.51 -11.06 2.87
C ASN A 60 -1.32 -12.57 3.11
N VAL A 61 -0.22 -13.15 2.63
CA VAL A 61 0.11 -14.57 2.84
C VAL A 61 0.39 -14.87 4.32
N ARG A 62 1.12 -14.00 5.03
CA ARG A 62 1.35 -14.17 6.47
C ARG A 62 0.08 -14.09 7.30
N MET A 63 -0.90 -13.28 6.89
CA MET A 63 -2.16 -13.15 7.62
C MET A 63 -3.14 -14.31 7.37
N ASN A 64 -3.13 -14.91 6.17
CA ASN A 64 -4.03 -16.02 5.83
C ASN A 64 -3.54 -17.40 6.31
N ASN A 65 -2.29 -17.49 6.80
CA ASN A 65 -1.69 -18.73 7.32
C ASN A 65 -1.79 -18.87 8.86
N HIS A 66 -2.68 -18.11 9.52
CA HIS A 66 -2.96 -18.18 10.95
C HIS A 66 -4.44 -18.39 11.25
#